data_AF-A0A9X6NCY8-F1
#
_entry.id   AF-A0A9X6NCY8-F1
#
_cell.length_a   1.000
_cell.length_b   1.000
_cell.length_c   1.000
_cell.angle_alpha   90.00
_cell.angle_beta   90.00
_cell.angle_gamma   90.00
#
_symmetry.space_group_name_H-M   'P 1'
#
loop_
_entity.id
_entity.type
_entity.pdbx_description
1 polymer ?
#
loop_
_entity_poly.entity_id
_entity_poly.type
_entity_poly.pdbx_seq_one_letter_code
_entity_poly.pdbx_strand_id
1 'polypeptide(L)'
;MCGKEVNGNGHHGLSCKFSAGRHSRHSSLIDVLKRALVSASVAAIREPPTLVRQDGKRPDGMSMVPWKQGNALVWDVTVWDTMALTLVDLCPPQGEQPTTRS
;
A
#
# COMPACT_ATOMS: atom_id res chain seq x y z
N MET A 1 -15.89 2.32 1.10
CA MET A 1 -15.75 2.71 -0.32
C MET A 1 -15.89 4.22 -0.42
N CYS A 2 -15.14 4.89 -1.30
CA CYS A 2 -15.11 6.36 -1.42
C CYS A 2 -16.27 6.96 -2.23
N GLY A 3 -17.12 6.13 -2.85
CA GLY A 3 -18.28 6.56 -3.64
C GLY A 3 -17.95 7.33 -4.92
N LYS A 4 -16.68 7.40 -5.35
CA LYS A 4 -16.28 8.03 -6.61
C LYS A 4 -16.21 7.00 -7.73
N GLU A 5 -16.62 7.41 -8.93
CA GLU A 5 -16.52 6.59 -10.13
C GLU A 5 -15.07 6.18 -10.41
N VAL A 6 -14.89 4.89 -10.71
CA VAL A 6 -13.60 4.30 -11.06
C VAL A 6 -13.46 4.44 -12.57
N ASN A 7 -12.60 5.34 -13.04
CA ASN A 7 -12.26 5.42 -14.47
C ASN A 7 -11.79 4.05 -14.97
N GLY A 8 -12.01 3.71 -16.25
CA GLY A 8 -11.63 2.42 -16.84
C GLY A 8 -10.17 1.99 -16.65
N ASN A 9 -9.29 2.93 -16.31
CA ASN A 9 -7.87 2.69 -16.02
C ASN A 9 -7.59 2.31 -14.55
N GLY A 10 -8.59 2.30 -13.67
CA GLY A 10 -8.47 1.76 -12.32
C GLY A 10 -7.68 2.58 -11.30
N HIS A 11 -7.14 3.74 -11.69
CA HIS A 11 -6.29 4.59 -10.84
C HIS A 11 -6.96 5.08 -9.55
N HIS A 12 -8.29 4.99 -9.45
CA HIS A 12 -9.01 5.40 -8.26
C HIS A 12 -8.60 4.60 -7.02
N GLY A 13 -8.40 3.28 -7.14
CA GLY A 13 -7.94 2.45 -6.01
C GLY A 13 -6.57 2.88 -5.49
N LEU A 14 -5.66 3.25 -6.40
CA LEU A 14 -4.28 3.66 -6.07
C LEU A 14 -4.20 4.99 -5.29
N SER A 15 -5.15 5.89 -5.53
CA SER A 15 -5.16 7.25 -4.97
C SER A 15 -6.25 7.47 -3.92
N CYS A 16 -7.20 6.54 -3.76
CA CYS A 16 -8.30 6.73 -2.84
C CYS A 16 -7.85 6.54 -1.38
N LYS A 17 -7.94 7.61 -0.59
CA LYS A 17 -7.73 7.59 0.87
C LYS A 17 -8.71 6.67 1.62
N PHE A 18 -9.85 6.34 1.00
CA PHE A 18 -10.85 5.39 1.50
C PHE A 18 -10.73 4.00 0.86
N SER A 19 -9.59 3.67 0.23
CA SER A 19 -9.24 2.29 -0.11
C SER A 19 -9.25 1.48 1.19
N ALA A 20 -10.36 0.79 1.42
CA ALA A 20 -10.62 0.10 2.66
C ALA A 20 -9.58 -1.02 2.80
N GLY A 21 -8.78 -0.96 3.87
CA GLY A 21 -7.82 -2.00 4.19
C GLY A 21 -6.40 -1.82 3.65
N ARG A 22 -6.06 -0.72 2.94
CA ARG A 22 -4.64 -0.43 2.60
C ARG A 22 -3.78 -0.32 3.86
N HIS A 23 -4.18 0.53 4.81
CA HIS A 23 -3.46 0.71 6.07
C HIS A 23 -3.42 -0.58 6.91
N SER A 24 -4.51 -1.35 6.92
CA SER A 24 -4.56 -2.62 7.64
C SER A 24 -3.61 -3.67 7.04
N ARG A 25 -3.58 -3.83 5.70
CA ARG A 25 -2.64 -4.73 5.02
C ARG A 25 -1.20 -4.27 5.19
N HIS A 26 -0.94 -2.96 5.08
CA HIS A 26 0.38 -2.38 5.28
C HIS A 26 0.90 -2.65 6.70
N SER A 27 0.10 -2.37 7.73
CA SER A 27 0.44 -2.70 9.11
C SER A 27 0.66 -4.19 9.31
N SER A 28 -0.20 -5.04 8.73
CA SER A 28 -0.08 -6.50 8.87
C SER A 28 1.22 -7.02 8.25
N LEU A 29 1.61 -6.50 7.08
CA LEU A 29 2.88 -6.85 6.42
C LEU A 29 4.08 -6.38 7.24
N ILE A 30 4.04 -5.16 7.78
CA ILE A 30 5.12 -4.69 8.67
C ILE A 30 5.23 -5.59 9.90
N ASP A 31 4.10 -5.98 10.51
CA ASP A 31 4.11 -6.83 11.70
C ASP A 31 4.61 -8.25 11.40
N VAL A 32 4.31 -8.81 10.22
CA VAL A 32 4.89 -10.08 9.75
C VAL A 32 6.40 -9.95 9.57
N LEU A 33 6.86 -8.90 8.90
CA LEU A 33 8.29 -8.69 8.65
C LEU A 33 9.07 -8.51 9.96
N LYS A 34 8.53 -7.72 10.89
CA LYS A 34 9.11 -7.55 12.23
C LYS A 34 9.21 -8.88 12.96
N ARG A 35 8.15 -9.70 12.97
CA ARG A 35 8.18 -11.03 13.60
C ARG A 35 9.19 -11.97 12.94
N ALA A 36 9.31 -11.93 11.62
CA ALA A 36 10.30 -12.73 10.90
C ALA A 36 11.72 -12.35 11.31
N LEU A 37 12.04 -11.05 11.40
CA LEU A 37 13.35 -10.57 11.88
C LEU A 37 13.61 -11.00 13.33
N VAL A 38 12.64 -10.83 14.22
CA VAL A 38 12.76 -11.26 15.62
C VAL A 38 12.97 -12.77 15.72
N SER A 39 12.30 -13.57 14.89
CA SER A 39 12.50 -15.02 14.84
C SER A 39 13.91 -15.41 14.38
N ALA A 40 14.55 -14.56 13.58
CA ALA A 40 15.94 -14.69 13.18
C ALA A 40 16.92 -14.06 14.18
N SER A 41 16.49 -13.80 15.42
CA SER A 41 17.26 -13.12 16.49
C SER A 41 17.72 -11.69 16.16
N VAL A 42 17.08 -11.04 15.19
CA VAL A 42 17.34 -9.65 14.81
C VAL A 42 16.27 -8.77 15.42
N ALA A 43 16.64 -8.01 16.45
CA ALA A 43 15.76 -7.02 17.05
C ALA A 43 15.39 -5.93 16.03
N ALA A 44 14.11 -5.58 15.96
CA ALA A 44 13.55 -4.67 14.96
C ALA A 44 12.51 -3.71 15.57
N ILE A 45 12.46 -2.47 15.07
CA ILE A 45 11.50 -1.44 15.46
C ILE A 45 10.69 -0.98 14.24
N ARG A 46 9.42 -0.63 14.50
CA ARG A 46 8.52 -0.02 13.51
C ARG A 46 8.55 1.49 13.70
N GLU A 47 8.60 2.23 12.58
CA GLU A 47 8.62 3.70 12.56
C GLU A 47 9.69 4.28 13.51
N PRO A 48 10.99 4.10 13.22
CA PRO A 48 12.07 4.58 14.08
C PRO A 48 12.00 6.11 14.26
N PRO A 49 11.86 6.61 15.50
CA PRO A 49 11.67 8.04 15.74
C PRO A 49 12.92 8.87 15.41
N THR A 50 14.10 8.25 15.52
CA THR A 50 15.41 8.89 15.33
C THR A 50 15.91 8.87 13.88
N LEU A 51 15.21 8.16 12.96
CA LEU A 51 15.62 8.04 11.56
C LEU A 51 14.68 8.86 10.67
N VAL A 52 15.04 10.11 10.43
CA VAL A 52 14.34 11.00 9.50
C VAL A 52 15.26 11.23 8.30
N ARG A 53 14.76 10.90 7.10
CA ARG A 53 15.46 11.14 5.84
C ARG A 53 15.53 12.64 5.56
N GLN A 54 16.43 13.06 4.67
CA GLN A 54 16.56 14.47 4.27
C GLN A 54 15.26 15.05 3.67
N ASP A 55 14.39 14.21 3.10
CA ASP A 55 13.07 14.60 2.58
C ASP A 55 11.97 14.65 3.67
N GLY A 56 12.34 14.56 4.95
CA GLY A 56 11.43 14.59 6.10
C GLY A 56 10.63 13.30 6.29
N LYS A 57 10.87 12.25 5.47
CA LYS A 57 10.15 10.98 5.58
C LYS A 57 10.84 10.04 6.56
N ARG A 58 10.02 9.24 7.23
CA ARG A 58 10.45 8.17 8.13
C ARG A 58 10.27 6.84 7.42
N PRO A 59 11.24 5.91 7.50
CA PRO A 59 11.05 4.57 7.00
C PRO A 59 10.03 3.79 7.86
N ASP A 60 9.37 2.80 7.27
CA ASP A 60 8.42 1.96 7.98
C ASP A 60 9.05 1.13 9.12
N GLY A 61 10.33 0.77 9.02
CA GLY A 61 11.04 0.08 10.09
C GLY A 61 12.55 -0.03 9.92
N MET A 62 13.20 -0.47 11.00
CA MET A 62 14.66 -0.59 11.09
C MET A 62 15.09 -1.71 12.05
N SER A 63 16.24 -2.35 11.80
CA SER A 63 16.88 -3.25 12.75
C SER A 63 17.59 -2.47 13.86
N MET A 64 17.41 -2.90 15.10
CA MET A 64 18.08 -2.31 16.28
C MET A 64 19.52 -2.82 16.43
N VAL A 65 19.81 -3.99 15.86
CA VAL A 65 21.17 -4.55 15.79
C VAL A 65 21.75 -4.38 14.38
N PRO A 66 23.08 -4.31 14.24
CA PRO A 66 23.72 -4.33 12.94
C PRO A 66 23.34 -5.57 12.13
N TRP A 67 22.91 -5.36 10.89
CA TRP A 67 22.58 -6.43 9.96
C TRP A 67 23.80 -6.84 9.12
N LYS A 68 24.53 -5.86 8.59
CA LYS A 68 25.70 -6.11 7.74
C LYS A 68 26.72 -4.97 7.85
N GLN A 69 27.99 -5.31 8.05
CA GLN A 69 29.11 -4.34 8.15
C GLN A 69 28.88 -3.24 9.20
N GLY A 70 28.25 -3.57 10.33
CA GLY A 70 27.93 -2.57 11.36
C GLY A 70 26.70 -1.71 11.06
N ASN A 71 26.10 -1.83 9.87
CA ASN A 71 24.95 -1.01 9.46
C ASN A 71 23.62 -1.69 9.78
N ALA A 72 22.63 -0.89 10.16
CA ALA A 72 21.25 -1.33 10.35
C ALA A 72 20.56 -1.60 9.01
N LEU A 73 19.65 -2.57 9.01
CA LEU A 73 18.69 -2.79 7.92
C LEU A 73 17.54 -1.80 8.08
N VAL A 74 17.14 -1.13 6.99
CA VAL A 74 15.99 -0.21 6.95
C VAL A 74 15.08 -0.63 5.80
N TRP A 75 13.76 -0.56 5.98
CA TRP A 75 12.79 -0.99 4.97
C TRP A 75 11.56 -0.10 4.92
N ASP A 76 10.89 -0.15 3.76
CA ASP A 76 9.59 0.44 3.47
C ASP A 76 8.71 -0.61 2.77
N VAL A 77 7.45 -0.72 3.17
CA VAL A 77 6.46 -1.64 2.61
C VAL A 77 5.53 -0.87 1.68
N THR A 78 5.43 -1.31 0.44
CA THR A 78 4.44 -0.78 -0.52
C THR A 78 3.32 -1.80 -0.70
N VAL A 79 2.09 -1.40 -0.38
CA VAL A 79 0.88 -2.19 -0.65
C VAL A 79 0.21 -1.66 -1.91
N TRP A 80 0.04 -2.54 -2.89
CA TRP A 80 -0.74 -2.25 -4.08
C TRP A 80 -2.19 -2.69 -3.89
N ASP A 81 -3.11 -1.92 -4.46
CA ASP A 81 -4.52 -2.27 -4.51
C ASP A 81 -4.79 -3.13 -5.75
N THR A 82 -5.15 -4.39 -5.53
CA THR A 82 -5.62 -5.28 -6.61
C THR A 82 -7.04 -4.86 -6.98
N MET A 83 -7.25 -4.54 -8.25
CA MET A 83 -8.60 -4.38 -8.76
C MET A 83 -9.32 -5.73 -8.66
N ALA A 84 -10.40 -5.81 -7.89
CA ALA A 84 -11.30 -6.94 -7.99
C ALA A 84 -12.02 -6.85 -9.34
N LEU A 85 -11.74 -7.79 -10.26
CA LEU A 85 -12.45 -7.93 -11.54
C LEU A 85 -13.97 -7.99 -11.34
N THR A 86 -14.41 -8.50 -10.19
CA THR A 86 -15.82 -8.68 -9.83
C THR A 86 -16.61 -7.39 -9.60
N LEU A 87 -16.00 -6.19 -9.67
CA LEU A 87 -16.73 -4.92 -9.66
C LEU A 87 -16.98 -4.35 -11.07
N VAL A 88 -16.30 -4.89 -12.09
CA VAL A 88 -16.44 -4.41 -13.48
C VAL A 88 -17.77 -4.86 -14.09
N ASP A 89 -18.32 -6.00 -13.65
CA ASP A 89 -19.59 -6.54 -14.16
C ASP A 89 -20.85 -5.79 -13.68
N LEU A 90 -20.70 -4.77 -12.83
CA LEU A 90 -21.82 -3.88 -12.43
C LEU A 90 -21.87 -2.59 -13.26
N CYS A 91 -20.92 -2.36 -14.17
CA CYS A 91 -21.04 -1.27 -15.13
C CYS A 91 -21.82 -1.81 -16.34
N PRO A 92 -23.12 -1.46 -16.51
CA PRO A 92 -23.82 -1.85 -17.73
C PRO A 92 -23.06 -1.26 -18.93
N PRO A 93 -22.97 -2.00 -20.06
CA PRO A 93 -22.37 -1.46 -21.26
C PRO A 93 -23.05 -0.13 -21.58
N GLN A 94 -22.24 0.92 -21.76
CA GLN A 94 -22.71 2.25 -22.13
C GLN A 94 -23.60 2.09 -23.36
N GLY A 95 -24.90 2.33 -23.17
CA GLY A 95 -25.88 2.26 -24.24
C GLY A 95 -25.49 3.21 -25.36
N GLU A 96 -25.40 2.64 -26.55
CA GLU A 96 -25.20 3.30 -27.82
C GLU A 96 -26.22 4.44 -27.97
N GLN A 97 -25.76 5.69 -28.10
CA GLN A 97 -26.63 6.81 -28.42
C GLN A 97 -27.22 6.59 -29.82
N PRO A 98 -28.56 6.62 -29.99
CA PRO A 98 -29.15 6.55 -31.32
C PRO A 98 -28.86 7.85 -32.08
N THR A 99 -28.21 7.71 -33.23
CA THR A 99 -28.08 8.77 -34.23
C THR A 99 -29.46 9.09 -34.79
N THR A 100 -30.14 10.09 -34.24
CA THR A 100 -31.32 10.66 -34.91
C THR A 100 -30.83 11.55 -36.05
N ARG A 101 -30.86 10.98 -37.24
CA ARG A 101 -30.84 11.67 -38.53
C ARG A 101 -32.26 12.20 -38.80
N SER A 102 -32.41 13.51 -38.90
CA SER A 102 -33.32 14.23 -39.81
C SER A 102 -33.16 15.73 -39.65
#